data_AF-A0A1A8DY98-F1
#
_entry.id   AF-A0A1A8DY98-F1
#
_cell.length_a   1.000
_cell.length_b   1.000
_cell.length_c   1.000
_cell.angle_alpha   90.00
_cell.angle_beta   90.00
_cell.angle_gamma   90.00
#
_symmetry.space_group_name_H-M   'P 1'
#
loop_
_entity.id
_entity.type
_entity.pdbx_description
1 polymer ?
#
loop_
_entity_poly.entity_id
_entity_poly.type
_entity_poly.pdbx_seq_one_letter_code
_entity_poly.pdbx_strand_id
1 'polypeptide(L)'
;QAIRETWGDETTFPDVRVVTLFLLGRSTDAVLNQMLEQESQIFHDIVVEDFIDSYHNLTLKTLMGMRWVATFCAKAQYVLKTDSDIFVNM
;
A
#
# COMPACT_ATOMS: atom_id res chain seq x y z
N GLN A 1 2.03 -0.60 10.58
CA GLN A 1 2.80 -1.53 11.42
C GLN A 1 2.21 -2.93 11.52
N ALA A 2 1.04 -3.13 12.15
CA ALA A 2 0.50 -4.48 12.41
C ALA A 2 0.44 -5.41 11.17
N ILE A 3 0.04 -4.89 10.00
CA ILE A 3 0.00 -5.67 8.75
C ILE A 3 1.39 -6.18 8.36
N ARG A 4 2.44 -5.34 8.45
CA ARG A 4 3.83 -5.71 8.12
C ARG A 4 4.36 -6.84 9.02
N GLU A 5 3.93 -6.87 10.27
CA GLU A 5 4.37 -7.84 11.28
C GLU A 5 3.49 -9.10 11.32
N THR A 6 2.45 -9.17 10.50
CA THR A 6 1.49 -10.28 10.50
C THR A 6 1.24 -10.77 9.08
N TRP A 7 0.01 -10.66 8.58
CA TRP A 7 -0.41 -11.25 7.32
C TRP A 7 0.15 -10.54 6.09
N GLY A 8 0.82 -9.41 6.21
CA GLY A 8 1.51 -8.71 5.13
C GLY A 8 3.02 -8.95 5.09
N ASP A 9 3.57 -9.84 5.93
CA ASP A 9 5.00 -10.17 5.93
C ASP A 9 5.37 -10.91 4.63
N GLU A 10 6.26 -10.31 3.85
CA GLU A 10 6.71 -10.84 2.56
C GLU A 10 7.54 -12.12 2.70
N THR A 11 8.02 -12.45 3.90
CA THR A 11 8.83 -13.64 4.18
C THR A 11 8.00 -14.88 4.54
N THR A 12 6.69 -14.74 4.67
CA THR A 12 5.77 -15.81 5.10
C THR A 12 5.84 -17.05 4.19
N PHE A 13 6.05 -16.85 2.88
CA PHE A 13 6.07 -17.92 1.87
C PHE A 13 7.42 -17.99 1.15
N PRO A 14 8.32 -18.92 1.50
CA PRO A 14 9.66 -18.98 0.91
C PRO A 14 9.67 -19.22 -0.61
N ASP A 15 8.67 -19.95 -1.11
CA ASP A 15 8.59 -20.35 -2.52
C ASP A 15 7.77 -19.39 -3.40
N VAL A 16 7.15 -18.38 -2.79
CA VAL A 16 6.27 -17.44 -3.50
C VAL A 16 6.71 -16.01 -3.18
N ARG A 17 7.05 -15.24 -4.21
CA ARG A 17 7.37 -13.83 -4.02
C ARG A 17 6.08 -13.04 -3.75
N VAL A 18 5.93 -12.59 -2.52
CA VAL A 18 4.91 -11.63 -2.10
C VAL A 18 5.52 -10.23 -2.06
N VAL A 19 4.73 -9.22 -2.44
CA VAL A 19 5.09 -7.81 -2.27
C VAL A 19 3.90 -7.11 -1.63
N THR A 20 4.14 -6.44 -0.50
CA THR A 20 3.11 -5.72 0.26
C THR A 20 3.33 -4.23 0.09
N LEU A 21 2.28 -3.50 -0.29
CA LEU A 21 2.35 -2.05 -0.51
C LEU A 21 1.19 -1.33 0.17
N PHE A 22 1.49 -0.16 0.72
CA PHE A 22 0.52 0.74 1.31
C PHE A 22 0.22 1.90 0.35
N LEU A 23 -1.05 2.05 -0.01
CA LEU A 23 -1.52 3.09 -0.92
C LEU A 23 -2.10 4.25 -0.12
N LEU A 24 -1.55 5.45 -0.29
CA LEU A 24 -1.99 6.66 0.39
C LEU A 24 -2.22 7.82 -0.59
N GLY A 25 -3.16 8.71 -0.23
CA GLY A 25 -3.25 10.05 -0.80
C GLY A 25 -2.51 11.06 0.06
N ARG A 26 -2.59 12.33 -0.30
CA ARG A 26 -2.13 13.46 0.52
C ARG A 26 -3.12 13.74 1.65
N SER A 27 -2.60 14.09 2.82
CA SER A 27 -3.40 14.68 3.89
C SER A 27 -3.50 16.20 3.72
N THR A 28 -4.54 16.83 4.26
CA THR A 28 -4.58 18.29 4.46
C THR A 28 -3.67 18.75 5.61
N ASP A 29 -3.22 17.81 6.44
CA ASP A 29 -2.26 18.04 7.53
C ASP A 29 -0.82 17.87 7.03
N ALA A 30 -0.06 18.96 7.02
CA ALA A 30 1.34 18.98 6.59
C ALA A 30 2.26 18.13 7.49
N VAL A 31 1.97 18.06 8.80
CA VAL A 31 2.75 17.26 9.75
C VAL A 31 2.56 15.78 9.43
N LEU A 32 1.32 15.37 9.14
CA LEU A 32 1.05 13.98 8.75
C LEU A 32 1.77 13.61 7.45
N ASN A 33 1.75 14.50 6.44
CA ASN A 33 2.48 14.26 5.19
C ASN A 33 3.99 14.10 5.42
N GLN A 34 4.58 14.90 6.32
CA GLN A 34 6.01 14.78 6.67
C GLN A 34 6.32 13.47 7.40
N MET A 35 5.46 13.04 8.33
CA MET A 35 5.61 11.76 9.02
C MET A 35 5.51 10.58 8.03
N LEU A 36 4.60 10.66 7.05
CA LEU A 36 4.48 9.65 5.99
C LEU A 36 5.73 9.59 5.12
N GLU A 37 6.35 10.72 4.79
CA GLU A 37 7.60 10.76 4.03
C GLU A 37 8.74 10.09 4.81
N GLN A 38 8.84 10.33 6.12
CA GLN A 38 9.81 9.66 6.99
C GLN A 38 9.57 8.15 7.06
N GLU A 39 8.31 7.71 7.20
CA GLU A 39 7.96 6.29 7.19
C GLU A 39 8.34 5.63 5.85
N SER A 40 8.06 6.31 4.73
CA SER A 40 8.41 5.83 3.39
C SER A 40 9.92 5.69 3.18
N GLN A 41 10.73 6.52 3.85
CA GLN A 41 12.19 6.40 3.82
C GLN A 41 12.73 5.24 4.64
N ILE A 42 11.95 4.70 5.58
CA ILE A 42 12.35 3.58 6.44
C ILE A 42 11.92 2.25 5.82
N PHE A 43 10.66 2.15 5.38
CA PHE A 43 10.06 0.88 4.95
C PHE A 43 10.02 0.68 3.43
N HIS A 44 10.08 1.75 2.65
CA HIS A 44 10.09 1.71 1.18
C HIS A 44 8.91 0.97 0.53
N ASP A 45 7.79 0.86 1.24
CA ASP A 45 6.59 0.12 0.81
C ASP A 45 5.35 1.01 0.65
N ILE A 46 5.55 2.33 0.59
CA ILE A 46 4.48 3.31 0.47
C ILE A 46 4.44 3.90 -0.94
N VAL A 47 3.24 3.93 -1.52
CA VAL A 47 2.95 4.66 -2.76
C VAL A 47 1.99 5.80 -2.42
N VAL A 48 2.39 7.04 -2.72
CA VAL A 48 1.58 8.25 -2.53
C VAL A 48 1.28 8.91 -3.88
N GLU A 49 0.02 9.29 -4.13
CA GLU A 49 -0.38 10.09 -5.30
C GLU A 49 -1.06 11.39 -4.87
N ASP A 50 -1.11 12.36 -5.79
CA ASP A 50 -1.54 13.73 -5.52
C ASP A 50 -3.07 13.89 -5.56
N PHE A 51 -3.75 13.28 -4.60
CA PHE A 51 -5.16 13.53 -4.29
C PHE A 51 -5.38 13.51 -2.78
N ILE A 52 -6.41 14.22 -2.29
CA ILE A 52 -6.72 14.23 -0.86
C ILE A 52 -7.23 12.85 -0.42
N ASP A 53 -6.54 12.24 0.53
CA ASP A 53 -6.94 10.96 1.10
C ASP A 53 -8.22 11.13 1.92
N SER A 54 -9.31 10.62 1.36
CA SER A 54 -10.64 10.72 1.93
C SER A 54 -11.48 9.57 1.44
N TYR A 55 -12.56 9.26 2.16
CA TYR A 55 -13.49 8.20 1.78
C TYR A 55 -14.05 8.40 0.37
N HIS A 56 -14.31 9.65 -0.03
CA HIS A 56 -14.80 9.98 -1.36
C HIS A 56 -13.80 9.61 -2.48
N ASN A 57 -12.50 9.70 -2.20
CA ASN A 57 -11.44 9.47 -3.18
C ASN A 57 -10.90 8.03 -3.19
N LEU A 58 -11.57 7.08 -2.52
CA LEU A 58 -11.16 5.67 -2.52
C LEU A 58 -11.14 5.05 -3.92
N THR A 59 -11.98 5.54 -4.84
CA THR A 59 -11.94 5.13 -6.25
C THR A 59 -10.62 5.55 -6.91
N LEU A 60 -10.13 6.77 -6.65
CA LEU A 60 -8.83 7.22 -7.15
C LEU A 60 -7.70 6.37 -6.56
N LYS A 61 -7.74 6.10 -5.26
CA LYS A 61 -6.77 5.20 -4.59
C LYS A 61 -6.76 3.80 -5.19
N THR A 62 -7.91 3.26 -5.57
CA THR A 62 -8.01 1.94 -6.22
C THR A 62 -7.39 1.98 -7.62
N LEU A 63 -7.72 2.99 -8.43
CA LEU A 63 -7.15 3.15 -9.77
C LEU A 63 -5.63 3.36 -9.74
N MET A 64 -5.14 4.14 -8.78
CA MET A 64 -3.72 4.31 -8.47
C MET A 64 -3.01 2.97 -8.25
N GLY A 65 -3.56 2.13 -7.37
CA GLY A 65 -3.03 0.79 -7.10
C GLY A 65 -2.98 -0.09 -8.35
N MET A 66 -4.08 -0.13 -9.12
CA MET A 66 -4.14 -0.90 -10.37
C MET A 66 -3.10 -0.42 -11.39
N ARG A 67 -2.95 0.90 -11.55
CA ARG A 67 -1.95 1.50 -12.44
C ARG A 67 -0.53 1.16 -12.00
N TRP A 68 -0.25 1.24 -10.70
CA TRP A 68 1.07 0.92 -10.15
C TRP A 68 1.42 -0.54 -10.44
N VAL A 69 0.51 -1.47 -10.16
CA VAL A 69 0.71 -2.90 -10.43
C VAL A 69 0.92 -3.15 -11.92
N ALA A 70 0.11 -2.56 -12.79
CA ALA A 70 0.25 -2.72 -14.23
C ALA A 70 1.61 -2.21 -14.76
N THR A 71 2.19 -1.18 -14.12
CA THR A 71 3.45 -0.56 -14.54
C THR A 71 4.67 -1.30 -13.99
N PHE A 72 4.67 -1.66 -12.71
CA PHE A 72 5.85 -2.17 -12.00
C PHE A 72 5.82 -3.67 -11.72
N CYS A 73 4.63 -4.28 -11.75
CA CYS A 73 4.40 -5.69 -11.45
C CYS A 73 3.59 -6.39 -12.56
N ALA A 74 3.90 -6.10 -13.83
CA ALA A 74 3.18 -6.65 -14.99
C ALA A 74 3.17 -8.20 -15.08
N LYS A 75 4.03 -8.89 -14.31
CA LYS A 75 4.09 -10.36 -14.23
C LYS A 75 3.41 -10.95 -12.99
N ALA A 76 2.80 -10.12 -12.14
CA ALA A 76 2.07 -10.61 -10.97
C ALA A 76 0.93 -11.53 -11.43
N GLN A 77 0.84 -12.71 -10.85
CA GLN A 77 -0.22 -13.67 -11.18
C GLN A 77 -1.53 -13.33 -10.47
N TYR A 78 -1.42 -12.73 -9.29
CA TYR A 78 -2.54 -12.34 -8.43
C TYR A 78 -2.29 -10.98 -7.82
N VAL A 79 -3.37 -10.27 -7.54
CA VAL A 79 -3.36 -8.97 -6.87
C VAL A 79 -4.49 -8.99 -5.83
N LEU A 80 -4.15 -8.70 -4.59
CA LEU A 80 -5.11 -8.57 -3.51
C LEU A 80 -5.14 -7.10 -3.07
N LYS A 81 -6.33 -6.49 -3.10
CA LYS A 81 -6.59 -5.19 -2.48
C LYS A 81 -7.44 -5.42 -1.24
N THR A 82 -6.98 -4.94 -0.09
CA THR A 82 -7.75 -4.90 1.16
C THR A 82 -7.65 -3.54 1.81
N ASP A 83 -8.48 -3.32 2.82
CA ASP A 83 -8.40 -2.16 3.68
C ASP A 83 -7.57 -2.48 4.94
N SER A 84 -7.13 -1.44 5.67
CA SER A 84 -6.20 -1.59 6.80
C SER A 84 -6.83 -2.18 8.06
N ASP A 85 -8.15 -2.31 8.10
CA ASP A 85 -8.97 -2.82 9.21
C ASP A 85 -9.46 -4.26 8.98
N ILE A 86 -8.90 -4.94 7.97
CA ILE A 86 -9.22 -6.33 7.62
C ILE A 86 -8.07 -7.25 8.06
N PHE A 87 -8.42 -8.48 8.44
CA PHE A 87 -7.47 -9.58 8.60
C PHE A 87 -7.55 -10.52 7.39
N VAL A 88 -6.38 -10.91 6.87
CA VAL A 88 -6.26 -11.88 5.79
C VAL A 88 -5.55 -13.12 6.32
N ASN A 89 -6.14 -14.30 6.11
CA ASN A 89 -5.45 -15.56 6.34
C ASN A 89 -4.81 -15.99 5.02
N MET A 90 -3.51 -15.74 4.88
CA MET A 90 -2.74 -16.10 3.68
C MET A 90 -2.22 -17.52 3.76
#